data_AF-X0VTK1-F1
#
_entry.id   AF-X0VTK1-F1
#
_cell.length_a   1.000
_cell.length_b   1.000
_cell.length_c   1.000
_cell.angle_alpha   90.00
_cell.angle_beta   90.00
_cell.angle_gamma   90.00
#
_symmetry.space_group_name_H-M   'P 1'
#
loop_
_entity.id
_entity.type
_entity.pdbx_description
1 polymer ?
#
loop_
_entity_poly.entity_id
_entity_poly.type
_entity_poly.pdbx_seq_one_letter_code
_entity_poly.pdbx_strand_id
1 'polypeptide(L)'
;SLINVSAPTVDGVIVGDSHSGAGGYAQFGEIHQSGATDQHQATMGIQVHELGHLIFGLPDLYDTDGSSDGIGRWGVMSGGSWGRSSSDTYSGETAVLPCAWTKYNRGWVAGNDGDGMESLTAAGDNSATSSNTVFRASTHNIPDEYFLVENRRPVGYDRGLERWYGTTFGGLAIFHIDDGQASNSNDNQRLVDVEEADGDSDNPLDKTDLWSPSTATLFNDSSVPNSDQYDSSPSDVSISNISPSATVTTADFSTADFQ
;
A
#
# COMPACT_ATOMS: atom_id res chain seq x y z
N SER A 1 7.38 16.90 6.68
CA SER A 1 8.39 17.07 7.75
C SER A 1 9.15 18.38 7.62
N LEU A 2 9.55 19.00 8.73
CA LEU A 2 10.59 20.04 8.72
C LEU A 2 11.97 19.37 8.67
N ILE A 3 12.44 19.08 7.47
CA ILE A 3 13.75 18.46 7.23
C ILE A 3 14.83 19.46 7.71
N ASN A 4 15.80 18.99 8.53
CA ASN A 4 16.92 19.76 9.10
C ASN A 4 16.62 20.69 10.29
N VAL A 5 15.55 20.47 11.06
CA VAL A 5 15.34 21.21 12.33
C VAL A 5 15.81 20.36 13.52
N SER A 6 16.81 20.87 14.25
CA SER A 6 17.32 20.23 15.47
C SER A 6 16.27 20.13 16.56
N ALA A 7 16.46 19.13 17.43
CA ALA A 7 15.60 18.88 18.57
C ALA A 7 15.52 20.11 19.49
N PRO A 8 14.33 20.51 19.95
CA PRO A 8 14.22 21.63 20.87
C PRO A 8 14.95 21.31 22.17
N THR A 9 15.72 22.28 22.66
CA THR A 9 16.34 22.20 23.99
C THR A 9 15.51 23.02 24.97
N VAL A 10 15.04 22.38 26.04
CA VAL A 10 14.27 23.00 27.12
C VAL A 10 15.00 22.75 28.43
N ASP A 11 15.32 23.82 29.17
CA ASP A 11 16.07 23.77 30.43
C ASP A 11 17.40 23.01 30.37
N GLY A 12 18.09 23.10 29.22
CA GLY A 12 19.37 22.42 28.99
C GLY A 12 19.25 20.93 28.67
N VAL A 13 18.03 20.41 28.49
CA VAL A 13 17.75 19.04 28.09
C VAL A 13 17.19 19.02 26.67
N ILE A 14 17.68 18.10 25.84
CA ILE A 14 17.14 17.88 24.51
C ILE A 14 15.81 17.12 24.65
N VAL A 15 14.73 17.71 24.15
CA VAL A 15 13.40 17.09 24.16
C VAL A 15 13.20 16.33 22.85
N GLY A 16 13.09 15.01 22.94
CA GLY A 16 12.78 14.13 21.81
C GLY A 16 13.98 13.70 20.95
N ASP A 17 15.19 13.66 21.53
CA ASP A 17 16.37 13.13 20.83
C ASP A 17 16.12 11.71 20.29
N SER A 18 16.62 11.43 19.10
CA SER A 18 16.42 10.16 18.42
C SER A 18 17.19 9.06 19.15
N HIS A 19 16.50 8.11 19.75
CA HIS A 19 17.16 6.99 20.41
C HIS A 19 17.49 5.91 19.39
N SER A 20 18.67 6.01 18.76
CA SER A 20 19.17 4.96 17.84
C SER A 20 18.21 4.61 16.70
N GLY A 21 17.46 5.61 16.19
CA GLY A 21 16.50 5.42 15.09
C GLY A 21 15.11 4.93 15.49
N ALA A 22 14.80 4.77 16.79
CA ALA A 22 13.48 4.39 17.29
C ALA A 22 12.99 5.37 18.36
N GLY A 23 11.85 6.01 18.13
CA GLY A 23 11.33 7.07 19.01
C GLY A 23 12.08 8.40 18.87
N GLY A 24 11.32 9.49 18.88
CA GLY A 24 11.80 10.86 18.68
C GLY A 24 10.62 11.84 18.66
N TYR A 25 10.79 13.02 18.07
CA TYR A 25 9.70 13.96 17.78
C TYR A 25 9.49 14.09 16.26
N ALA A 26 8.25 14.38 15.87
CA ALA A 26 7.93 14.91 14.55
C ALA A 26 7.47 16.36 14.70
N GLN A 27 7.91 17.23 13.80
CA GLN A 27 7.44 18.62 13.74
C GLN A 27 6.56 18.81 12.51
N PHE A 28 5.39 19.40 12.75
CA PHE A 28 4.41 19.70 11.74
C PHE A 28 4.11 21.19 11.76
N GLY A 29 4.04 21.81 10.58
CA GLY A 29 3.46 23.14 10.48
C GLY A 29 1.99 23.08 10.87
N GLU A 30 1.52 24.06 11.64
CA GLU A 30 0.09 24.17 11.99
C GLU A 30 -0.77 24.48 10.75
N ILE A 31 -0.17 25.10 9.74
CA ILE A 31 -0.84 25.61 8.54
C ILE A 31 -0.20 24.98 7.30
N HIS A 32 -1.04 24.39 6.44
CA HIS A 32 -0.68 24.04 5.07
C HIS A 32 -1.06 25.20 4.15
N GLN A 33 -0.13 25.55 3.26
CA GLN A 33 -0.34 26.61 2.30
C GLN A 33 0.54 26.40 1.07
N SER A 34 -0.09 26.09 -0.07
CA SER A 34 0.58 26.04 -1.38
C SER A 34 0.53 27.38 -2.12
N GLY A 35 -0.39 28.27 -1.72
CA GLY A 35 -0.58 29.61 -2.31
C GLY A 35 -1.47 30.51 -1.45
N ALA A 36 -1.68 31.76 -1.87
CA ALA A 36 -2.39 32.77 -1.08
C ALA A 36 -3.85 32.41 -0.73
N THR A 37 -4.49 31.55 -1.51
CA THR A 37 -5.91 31.18 -1.37
C THR A 37 -6.15 29.80 -0.76
N ASP A 38 -5.08 29.06 -0.46
CA ASP A 38 -5.13 27.66 0.01
C ASP A 38 -4.49 27.53 1.40
N GLN A 39 -4.64 28.57 2.22
CA GLN A 39 -4.20 28.52 3.61
C GLN A 39 -5.26 27.80 4.43
N HIS A 40 -4.88 26.68 5.06
CA HIS A 40 -5.76 25.92 5.94
C HIS A 40 -4.96 25.23 7.05
N GLN A 41 -5.65 24.76 8.09
CA GLN A 41 -5.01 23.95 9.13
C GLN A 41 -4.42 22.68 8.49
N ALA A 42 -3.23 22.29 8.92
CA ALA A 42 -2.56 21.09 8.42
C ALA A 42 -3.47 19.86 8.53
N THR A 43 -3.58 19.14 7.42
CA THR A 43 -4.43 17.95 7.27
C THR A 43 -3.65 16.70 7.65
N MET A 44 -4.32 15.73 8.28
CA MET A 44 -3.68 14.64 9.03
C MET A 44 -2.78 13.69 8.23
N GLY A 45 -2.90 13.64 6.90
CA GLY A 45 -2.24 12.60 6.12
C GLY A 45 -0.71 12.65 6.11
N ILE A 46 -0.11 13.85 6.11
CA ILE A 46 1.34 13.99 6.27
C ILE A 46 1.75 13.56 7.68
N GLN A 47 0.96 13.91 8.71
CA GLN A 47 1.25 13.48 10.08
C GLN A 47 1.22 11.96 10.19
N VAL A 48 0.24 11.29 9.59
CA VAL A 48 0.15 9.81 9.60
C VAL A 48 1.37 9.19 8.90
N HIS A 49 1.77 9.71 7.74
CA HIS A 49 2.96 9.25 7.00
C HIS A 49 4.25 9.36 7.83
N GLU A 50 4.50 10.53 8.40
CA GLU A 50 5.72 10.81 9.17
C GLU A 50 5.75 10.07 10.51
N LEU A 51 4.58 9.88 11.13
CA LEU A 51 4.44 8.99 12.29
C LEU A 51 4.68 7.52 11.91
N GLY A 52 4.39 7.14 10.66
CA GLY A 52 4.76 5.85 10.09
C GLY A 52 6.26 5.59 10.18
N HIS A 53 7.08 6.53 9.70
CA HIS A 53 8.53 6.47 9.87
C HIS A 53 8.93 6.48 11.35
N LEU A 54 8.41 7.44 12.12
CA LEU A 54 8.89 7.70 13.48
C LEU A 54 8.56 6.57 14.48
N ILE A 55 7.33 6.06 14.43
CA ILE A 55 6.82 5.07 15.39
C ILE A 55 7.13 3.65 14.93
N PHE A 56 6.98 3.39 13.63
CA PHE A 56 7.01 2.04 13.09
C PHE A 56 8.25 1.74 12.26
N GLY A 57 9.11 2.72 11.97
CA GLY A 57 10.31 2.52 11.15
C GLY A 57 9.98 2.09 9.71
N LEU A 58 8.79 2.45 9.21
CA LEU A 58 8.38 2.11 7.86
C LEU A 58 9.21 2.91 6.84
N PRO A 59 9.61 2.32 5.71
CA PRO A 59 10.24 3.07 4.62
C PRO A 59 9.20 3.87 3.82
N ASP A 60 9.68 4.80 3.02
CA ASP A 60 8.90 5.37 1.92
C ASP A 60 8.64 4.29 0.87
N LEU A 61 7.39 4.22 0.39
CA LEU A 61 6.96 3.29 -0.65
C LEU A 61 6.62 4.00 -1.97
N TYR A 62 6.74 5.33 -2.03
CA TYR A 62 7.01 6.02 -3.30
C TYR A 62 8.48 5.82 -3.65
N ASP A 63 8.84 5.96 -4.92
CA ASP A 63 10.25 5.99 -5.28
C ASP A 63 10.88 7.33 -4.85
N THR A 64 11.82 7.22 -3.92
CA THR A 64 12.50 8.35 -3.28
C THR A 64 13.40 9.15 -4.20
N ASP A 65 13.85 8.60 -5.33
CA ASP A 65 14.68 9.33 -6.30
C ASP A 65 13.87 9.96 -7.46
N GLY A 66 12.58 9.62 -7.55
CA GLY A 66 11.59 10.19 -8.46
C GLY A 66 11.63 9.63 -9.88
N SER A 67 12.24 8.45 -10.07
CA SER A 67 12.21 7.69 -11.31
C SER A 67 10.90 6.93 -11.55
N SER A 68 10.17 6.59 -10.49
CA SER A 68 8.82 6.00 -10.56
C SER A 68 7.84 6.52 -9.50
N ASP A 69 6.61 6.01 -9.50
CA ASP A 69 5.58 6.32 -8.50
C ASP A 69 5.59 5.34 -7.30
N GLY A 70 6.50 4.35 -7.28
CA GLY A 70 6.52 3.26 -6.30
C GLY A 70 5.16 2.56 -6.25
N ILE A 71 4.51 2.43 -5.08
CA ILE A 71 3.15 1.86 -4.99
C ILE A 71 2.01 2.86 -5.34
N GLY A 72 2.35 4.02 -5.89
CA GLY A 72 1.41 5.07 -6.28
C GLY A 72 0.55 5.58 -5.12
N ARG A 73 -0.77 5.60 -5.28
CA ARG A 73 -1.69 6.08 -4.22
C ARG A 73 -2.17 4.98 -3.28
N TRP A 74 -1.74 3.73 -3.50
CA TRP A 74 -2.30 2.56 -2.84
C TRP A 74 -1.89 2.36 -1.37
N GLY A 75 -1.08 3.25 -0.80
CA GLY A 75 -0.72 3.23 0.62
C GLY A 75 -0.32 4.59 1.18
N VAL A 76 -0.51 4.77 2.50
CA VAL A 76 -0.15 6.01 3.21
C VAL A 76 1.35 6.31 3.23
N MET A 77 2.19 5.28 3.14
CA MET A 77 3.65 5.43 2.99
C MET A 77 4.06 5.83 1.56
N SER A 78 3.09 6.09 0.68
CA SER A 78 3.28 6.65 -0.65
C SER A 78 2.38 7.88 -0.87
N GLY A 79 1.88 8.09 -2.09
CA GLY A 79 0.97 9.19 -2.43
C GLY A 79 -0.37 9.17 -1.67
N GLY A 80 -0.72 8.06 -1.03
CA GLY A 80 -1.94 7.92 -0.22
C GLY A 80 -2.01 8.86 0.99
N SER A 81 -0.88 9.41 1.45
CA SER A 81 -0.82 10.47 2.46
C SER A 81 -1.56 11.76 2.03
N TRP A 82 -1.75 11.97 0.73
CA TRP A 82 -2.49 13.10 0.15
C TRP A 82 -3.95 12.79 -0.22
N GLY A 83 -4.46 11.64 0.25
CA GLY A 83 -5.82 11.18 0.03
C GLY A 83 -6.87 12.22 0.43
N ARG A 84 -8.01 12.21 -0.26
CA ARG A 84 -9.12 13.12 0.00
C ARG A 84 -10.44 12.45 -0.37
N SER A 85 -11.33 12.30 0.60
CA SER A 85 -12.69 11.82 0.34
C SER A 85 -13.50 12.85 -0.45
N SER A 86 -14.57 12.42 -1.11
CA SER A 86 -15.51 13.32 -1.78
C SER A 86 -16.23 14.29 -0.83
N SER A 87 -16.23 14.01 0.48
CA SER A 87 -16.76 14.88 1.53
C SER A 87 -15.74 15.83 2.14
N ASP A 88 -14.45 15.66 1.81
CA ASP A 88 -13.36 16.47 2.35
C ASP A 88 -13.17 17.75 1.54
N THR A 89 -12.64 18.78 2.19
CA THR A 89 -12.29 20.04 1.52
C THR A 89 -10.85 19.99 1.00
N TYR A 90 -9.92 19.59 1.87
CA TYR A 90 -8.49 19.69 1.62
C TYR A 90 -7.82 18.32 1.42
N SER A 91 -6.70 18.33 0.72
CA SER A 91 -5.89 17.11 0.48
C SER A 91 -5.27 16.63 1.79
N GLY A 92 -5.26 15.32 2.03
CA GLY A 92 -4.72 14.71 3.25
C GLY A 92 -5.69 14.70 4.44
N GLU A 93 -6.95 15.14 4.28
CA GLU A 93 -7.97 15.03 5.34
C GLU A 93 -8.34 13.55 5.59
N THR A 94 -8.49 12.77 4.52
CA THR A 94 -8.66 11.32 4.58
C THR A 94 -7.47 10.64 3.91
N ALA A 95 -6.43 10.37 4.69
CA ALA A 95 -5.30 9.55 4.23
C ALA A 95 -5.76 8.14 3.87
N VAL A 96 -5.20 7.57 2.82
CA VAL A 96 -5.49 6.19 2.38
C VAL A 96 -5.02 5.19 3.44
N LEU A 97 -5.63 4.00 3.50
CA LEU A 97 -5.15 2.95 4.39
C LEU A 97 -3.67 2.61 4.11
N PRO A 98 -2.93 2.12 5.12
CA PRO A 98 -1.68 1.40 4.90
C PRO A 98 -1.91 0.24 3.91
N CYS A 99 -0.96 0.00 2.99
CA CYS A 99 -1.05 -1.10 2.02
C CYS A 99 -0.92 -2.47 2.70
N ALA A 100 -1.17 -3.55 1.94
CA ALA A 100 -1.12 -4.92 2.44
C ALA A 100 0.22 -5.24 3.13
N TRP A 101 1.35 -4.87 2.50
CA TRP A 101 2.69 -5.05 3.07
C TRP A 101 2.87 -4.33 4.40
N THR A 102 2.47 -3.05 4.51
CA THR A 102 2.59 -2.32 5.78
C THR A 102 1.80 -3.01 6.89
N LYS A 103 0.57 -3.44 6.61
CA LYS A 103 -0.27 -4.14 7.58
C LYS A 103 0.33 -5.49 7.99
N TYR A 104 0.84 -6.26 7.02
CA TYR A 104 1.45 -7.57 7.25
C TYR A 104 2.74 -7.44 8.06
N ASN A 105 3.65 -6.57 7.62
CA ASN A 105 4.94 -6.30 8.25
C ASN A 105 4.81 -5.80 9.70
N ARG A 106 3.70 -5.13 10.05
CA ARG A 106 3.40 -4.70 11.44
C ARG A 106 2.52 -5.67 12.23
N GLY A 107 2.12 -6.80 11.64
CA GLY A 107 1.30 -7.83 12.28
C GLY A 107 -0.15 -7.37 12.55
N TRP A 108 -0.66 -6.39 11.80
CA TRP A 108 -2.06 -5.95 11.91
C TRP A 108 -3.02 -6.87 11.16
N VAL A 109 -2.49 -7.56 10.15
CA VAL A 109 -3.17 -8.65 9.42
C VAL A 109 -2.32 -9.91 9.53
N ALA A 110 -2.97 -11.07 9.43
CA ALA A 110 -2.33 -12.38 9.51
C ALA A 110 -1.58 -12.71 8.22
N GLY A 111 -2.11 -12.32 7.05
CA GLY A 111 -1.53 -12.67 5.74
C GLY A 111 -1.37 -14.18 5.57
N ASN A 112 -2.43 -14.93 5.87
CA ASN A 112 -2.40 -16.39 5.71
C ASN A 112 -2.19 -16.73 4.23
N ASP A 113 -1.47 -17.83 3.96
CA ASP A 113 -1.38 -18.37 2.61
C ASP A 113 -2.77 -18.79 2.13
N GLY A 114 -3.15 -18.27 0.95
CA GLY A 114 -4.39 -18.68 0.30
C GLY A 114 -4.25 -20.06 -0.33
N ASP A 115 -5.27 -20.90 -0.17
CA ASP A 115 -5.35 -22.23 -0.80
C ASP A 115 -6.78 -22.50 -1.27
N GLY A 116 -6.96 -22.56 -2.59
CA GLY A 116 -8.27 -22.62 -3.21
C GLY A 116 -9.04 -21.30 -3.08
N MET A 117 -10.35 -21.39 -2.92
CA MET A 117 -11.20 -20.20 -2.91
C MET A 117 -11.11 -19.45 -1.57
N GLU A 118 -10.61 -18.22 -1.63
CA GLU A 118 -10.55 -17.31 -0.50
C GLU A 118 -11.57 -16.19 -0.60
N SER A 119 -11.96 -15.66 0.56
CA SER A 119 -12.92 -14.54 0.69
C SER A 119 -12.26 -13.32 1.31
N LEU A 120 -12.02 -12.29 0.50
CA LEU A 120 -11.31 -11.07 0.87
C LEU A 120 -12.31 -9.94 1.17
N THR A 121 -12.47 -9.63 2.45
CA THR A 121 -13.25 -8.47 2.91
C THR A 121 -12.49 -7.18 2.60
N ALA A 122 -13.19 -6.18 2.10
CA ALA A 122 -12.61 -4.88 1.77
C ALA A 122 -11.93 -4.25 3.00
N ALA A 123 -10.68 -3.81 2.83
CA ALA A 123 -9.80 -3.42 3.93
C ALA A 123 -10.35 -2.32 4.86
N GLY A 124 -11.16 -1.41 4.32
CA GLY A 124 -11.78 -0.33 5.08
C GLY A 124 -13.18 -0.63 5.63
N ASP A 125 -13.75 -1.80 5.37
CA ASP A 125 -15.09 -2.18 5.82
C ASP A 125 -15.13 -2.53 7.32
N ASN A 126 -16.26 -2.32 7.99
CA ASN A 126 -16.41 -2.63 9.41
C ASN A 126 -16.34 -4.14 9.74
N SER A 127 -16.55 -5.01 8.74
CA SER A 127 -16.41 -6.46 8.86
C SER A 127 -14.99 -6.96 8.57
N ALA A 128 -14.06 -6.05 8.24
CA ALA A 128 -12.64 -6.35 8.11
C ALA A 128 -12.04 -6.81 9.45
N THR A 129 -11.24 -7.85 9.40
CA THR A 129 -10.52 -8.44 10.52
C THR A 129 -9.08 -8.73 10.10
N SER A 130 -8.21 -9.06 11.06
CA SER A 130 -6.83 -9.42 10.74
C SER A 130 -6.72 -10.64 9.82
N SER A 131 -7.73 -11.52 9.74
CA SER A 131 -7.65 -12.80 9.03
C SER A 131 -8.38 -12.85 7.68
N ASN A 132 -9.13 -11.81 7.29
CA ASN A 132 -9.96 -11.86 6.08
C ASN A 132 -9.72 -10.71 5.09
N THR A 133 -8.78 -9.80 5.35
CA THR A 133 -8.52 -8.66 4.48
C THR A 133 -7.36 -8.89 3.51
N VAL A 134 -6.31 -9.58 3.97
CA VAL A 134 -5.08 -9.82 3.23
C VAL A 134 -4.75 -11.30 3.24
N PHE A 135 -4.51 -11.85 2.06
CA PHE A 135 -3.99 -13.19 1.85
C PHE A 135 -2.63 -13.12 1.17
N ARG A 136 -1.78 -14.09 1.47
CA ARG A 136 -0.47 -14.24 0.84
C ARG A 136 -0.54 -15.32 -0.24
N ALA A 137 0.15 -15.10 -1.35
CA ALA A 137 0.53 -16.16 -2.28
C ALA A 137 2.05 -16.32 -2.21
N SER A 138 2.49 -17.35 -1.49
CA SER A 138 3.92 -17.63 -1.30
C SER A 138 4.57 -18.16 -2.58
N THR A 139 5.80 -17.74 -2.84
CA THR A 139 6.65 -18.36 -3.87
C THR A 139 7.54 -19.45 -3.25
N HIS A 140 8.18 -20.26 -4.11
CA HIS A 140 8.99 -21.40 -3.66
C HIS A 140 10.50 -21.20 -3.86
N ASN A 141 10.93 -20.45 -4.88
CA ASN A 141 12.33 -20.37 -5.27
C ASN A 141 13.11 -19.31 -4.46
N ILE A 142 12.51 -18.14 -4.22
CA ILE A 142 13.06 -17.06 -3.40
C ILE A 142 12.05 -16.76 -2.29
N PRO A 143 12.20 -17.36 -1.09
CA PRO A 143 11.20 -17.24 -0.02
C PRO A 143 10.94 -15.81 0.48
N ASP A 144 11.86 -14.88 0.22
CA ASP A 144 11.72 -13.47 0.56
C ASP A 144 10.85 -12.72 -0.48
N GLU A 145 10.58 -13.34 -1.64
CA GLU A 145 9.66 -12.86 -2.67
C GLU A 145 8.29 -13.54 -2.55
N TYR A 146 7.20 -12.76 -2.54
CA TYR A 146 5.83 -13.25 -2.43
C TYR A 146 4.82 -12.19 -2.83
N PHE A 147 3.55 -12.58 -2.99
CA PHE A 147 2.48 -11.65 -3.28
C PHE A 147 1.56 -11.49 -2.07
N LEU A 148 1.12 -10.26 -1.80
CA LEU A 148 0.04 -9.96 -0.85
C LEU A 148 -1.16 -9.40 -1.60
N VAL A 149 -2.33 -9.99 -1.35
CA VAL A 149 -3.55 -9.64 -2.07
C VAL A 149 -4.59 -9.09 -1.12
N GLU A 150 -5.17 -7.95 -1.50
CA GLU A 150 -6.12 -7.21 -0.67
C GLU A 150 -7.28 -6.64 -1.47
N ASN A 151 -8.50 -6.77 -0.96
CA ASN A 151 -9.67 -6.12 -1.56
C ASN A 151 -9.74 -4.63 -1.19
N ARG A 152 -9.66 -3.74 -2.20
CA ARG A 152 -9.65 -2.27 -2.05
C ARG A 152 -10.93 -1.68 -2.60
N ARG A 153 -11.60 -0.82 -1.83
CA ARG A 153 -12.90 -0.19 -2.17
C ARG A 153 -13.05 1.17 -1.49
N PRO A 154 -13.94 2.08 -1.96
CA PRO A 154 -14.19 3.40 -1.37
C PRO A 154 -14.99 3.29 -0.05
N VAL A 155 -14.39 2.67 0.96
CA VAL A 155 -14.96 2.42 2.29
C VAL A 155 -13.87 2.64 3.34
N GLY A 156 -14.25 3.16 4.51
CA GLY A 156 -13.28 3.56 5.54
C GLY A 156 -12.31 4.64 5.02
N TYR A 157 -11.02 4.48 5.33
CA TYR A 157 -9.97 5.40 4.91
C TYR A 157 -9.59 5.29 3.43
N ASP A 158 -9.96 4.20 2.74
CA ASP A 158 -9.81 4.12 1.28
C ASP A 158 -10.75 5.06 0.52
N ARG A 159 -11.71 5.70 1.20
CA ARG A 159 -12.40 6.88 0.65
C ARG A 159 -11.43 7.99 0.27
N GLY A 160 -10.23 8.04 0.85
CA GLY A 160 -9.15 8.94 0.43
C GLY A 160 -8.75 8.79 -1.03
N LEU A 161 -8.97 7.62 -1.64
CA LEU A 161 -8.71 7.36 -3.06
C LEU A 161 -9.76 7.98 -3.99
N GLU A 162 -10.93 8.38 -3.47
CA GLU A 162 -12.04 8.92 -4.27
C GLU A 162 -11.62 10.14 -5.10
N ARG A 163 -10.65 10.93 -4.62
CA ARG A 163 -10.08 12.06 -5.36
C ARG A 163 -9.54 11.67 -6.73
N TRP A 164 -8.86 10.53 -6.82
CA TRP A 164 -8.20 10.09 -8.06
C TRP A 164 -9.09 9.11 -8.82
N TYR A 165 -9.77 8.21 -8.11
CA TYR A 165 -10.42 7.03 -8.70
C TYR A 165 -11.95 7.08 -8.69
N GLY A 166 -12.53 8.14 -8.11
CA GLY A 166 -13.97 8.31 -7.95
C GLY A 166 -14.56 7.40 -6.88
N THR A 167 -15.89 7.39 -6.75
CA THR A 167 -16.60 6.65 -5.69
C THR A 167 -17.00 5.23 -6.07
N THR A 168 -16.50 4.72 -7.20
CA THR A 168 -16.92 3.42 -7.75
C THR A 168 -15.74 2.50 -8.09
N PHE A 169 -14.52 2.81 -7.65
CA PHE A 169 -13.40 1.89 -7.84
C PHE A 169 -13.58 0.65 -6.98
N GLY A 170 -12.93 -0.44 -7.37
CA GLY A 170 -12.73 -1.57 -6.47
C GLY A 170 -12.32 -2.84 -7.18
N GLY A 171 -11.66 -3.72 -6.42
CA GLY A 171 -11.06 -4.95 -6.91
C GLY A 171 -9.95 -5.40 -5.96
N LEU A 172 -9.20 -6.41 -6.37
CA LEU A 172 -8.03 -6.88 -5.62
C LEU A 172 -6.80 -6.08 -6.03
N ALA A 173 -6.11 -5.47 -5.08
CA ALA A 173 -4.74 -5.02 -5.27
C ALA A 173 -3.82 -6.22 -5.01
N ILE A 174 -2.89 -6.47 -5.92
CA ILE A 174 -1.84 -7.47 -5.76
C ILE A 174 -0.54 -6.70 -5.59
N PHE A 175 0.14 -6.94 -4.46
CA PHE A 175 1.44 -6.35 -4.17
C PHE A 175 2.52 -7.42 -4.27
N HIS A 176 3.54 -7.20 -5.09
CA HIS A 176 4.72 -8.05 -5.16
C HIS A 176 5.74 -7.55 -4.14
N ILE A 177 6.14 -8.43 -3.24
CA ILE A 177 7.02 -8.13 -2.11
C ILE A 177 8.36 -8.79 -2.36
N ASP A 178 9.45 -8.08 -2.08
CA ASP A 178 10.80 -8.63 -1.93
C ASP A 178 11.39 -8.13 -0.60
N ASP A 179 11.26 -8.93 0.46
CA ASP A 179 11.80 -8.62 1.79
C ASP A 179 13.35 -8.61 1.83
N GLY A 180 14.01 -8.99 0.74
CA GLY A 180 15.45 -8.82 0.51
C GLY A 180 15.87 -7.38 0.18
N GLN A 181 14.92 -6.52 -0.21
CA GLN A 181 15.18 -5.09 -0.47
C GLN A 181 15.01 -4.23 0.79
N ALA A 182 15.73 -3.12 0.85
CA ALA A 182 15.61 -2.16 1.94
C ALA A 182 14.61 -1.02 1.66
N SER A 183 14.24 -0.80 0.40
CA SER A 183 13.47 0.36 -0.06
C SER A 183 12.87 0.15 -1.46
N ASN A 184 12.03 1.09 -1.90
CA ASN A 184 11.41 1.11 -3.23
C ASN A 184 12.22 1.86 -4.31
N SER A 185 13.47 2.22 -4.05
CA SER A 185 14.28 3.06 -4.96
C SER A 185 14.97 2.31 -6.11
N ASN A 186 14.73 1.02 -6.28
CA ASN A 186 15.24 0.25 -7.40
C ASN A 186 14.08 -0.18 -8.27
N ASP A 187 13.87 0.55 -9.37
CA ASP A 187 12.75 0.30 -10.28
C ASP A 187 12.72 -1.10 -10.89
N ASN A 188 13.86 -1.79 -10.96
CA ASN A 188 13.90 -3.16 -11.49
C ASN A 188 13.62 -4.23 -10.42
N GLN A 189 13.61 -3.87 -9.13
CA GLN A 189 13.41 -4.78 -8.00
C GLN A 189 13.09 -3.97 -6.73
N ARG A 190 11.79 -3.77 -6.47
CA ARG A 190 11.28 -2.95 -5.36
C ARG A 190 11.03 -3.82 -4.13
N LEU A 191 11.08 -3.21 -2.94
CA LEU A 191 10.62 -3.85 -1.70
C LEU A 191 9.11 -4.17 -1.75
N VAL A 192 8.32 -3.22 -2.26
CA VAL A 192 6.88 -3.39 -2.51
C VAL A 192 6.55 -2.80 -3.87
N ASP A 193 5.98 -3.62 -4.73
CA ASP A 193 5.48 -3.23 -6.04
C ASP A 193 3.98 -3.48 -6.15
N VAL A 194 3.32 -2.88 -7.13
CA VAL A 194 1.91 -3.15 -7.45
C VAL A 194 1.87 -3.86 -8.80
N GLU A 195 1.23 -5.02 -8.84
CA GLU A 195 1.02 -5.74 -10.10
C GLU A 195 -0.24 -5.19 -10.77
N GLU A 196 -0.11 -4.27 -11.73
CA GLU A 196 -1.24 -3.53 -12.31
C GLU A 196 -2.08 -4.38 -13.27
N ALA A 197 -3.36 -4.61 -12.94
CA ALA A 197 -4.22 -5.54 -13.68
C ALA A 197 -4.49 -5.19 -15.15
N ASP A 198 -4.26 -3.94 -15.57
CA ASP A 198 -4.42 -3.48 -16.94
C ASP A 198 -3.12 -3.58 -17.77
N GLY A 199 -2.03 -4.01 -17.15
CA GLY A 199 -0.74 -4.23 -17.80
C GLY A 199 0.00 -2.94 -18.16
N ASP A 200 -0.31 -1.83 -17.50
CA ASP A 200 0.34 -0.54 -17.72
C ASP A 200 1.63 -0.34 -16.92
N SER A 201 2.37 -1.43 -16.68
CA SER A 201 3.70 -1.56 -16.06
C SER A 201 4.34 -0.26 -15.57
N ASP A 202 4.59 -0.21 -14.26
CA ASP A 202 5.22 0.92 -13.57
C ASP A 202 4.39 2.21 -13.55
N ASN A 203 3.06 2.08 -13.64
CA ASN A 203 2.14 3.21 -13.51
C ASN A 203 0.95 2.91 -12.56
N PRO A 204 1.19 2.71 -11.25
CA PRO A 204 0.17 2.35 -10.26
C PRO A 204 -0.70 3.54 -9.82
N LEU A 205 -1.24 4.25 -10.81
CA LEU A 205 -1.91 5.54 -10.73
C LEU A 205 -3.30 5.52 -11.37
N ASP A 206 -3.86 4.36 -11.71
CA ASP A 206 -5.25 4.26 -12.18
C ASP A 206 -6.06 3.36 -11.24
N LYS A 207 -7.38 3.37 -11.40
CA LYS A 207 -8.25 2.40 -10.74
C LYS A 207 -8.25 1.05 -11.45
N THR A 208 -7.74 1.02 -12.69
CA THR A 208 -7.66 -0.18 -13.53
C THR A 208 -6.53 -1.11 -13.12
N ASP A 209 -5.61 -0.65 -12.25
CA ASP A 209 -4.60 -1.46 -11.57
C ASP A 209 -5.23 -2.57 -10.70
N LEU A 210 -6.47 -2.38 -10.24
CA LEU A 210 -7.16 -3.36 -9.40
C LEU A 210 -7.72 -4.52 -10.25
N TRP A 211 -7.44 -5.75 -9.82
CA TRP A 211 -7.90 -6.99 -10.44
C TRP A 211 -9.38 -7.24 -10.19
N SER A 212 -10.13 -7.46 -11.27
CA SER A 212 -11.58 -7.63 -11.28
C SER A 212 -12.07 -8.15 -12.64
N PRO A 213 -13.32 -8.63 -12.76
CA PRO A 213 -13.93 -8.94 -14.06
C PRO A 213 -13.98 -7.78 -15.08
N SER A 214 -13.81 -6.53 -14.64
CA SER A 214 -13.73 -5.37 -15.54
C SER A 214 -12.33 -5.04 -16.05
N THR A 215 -11.28 -5.66 -15.48
CA THR A 215 -9.87 -5.41 -15.79
C THR A 215 -9.21 -6.73 -16.19
N ALA A 216 -8.78 -7.53 -15.22
CA ALA A 216 -8.27 -8.87 -15.40
C ALA A 216 -8.68 -9.80 -14.23
N THR A 217 -8.82 -11.10 -14.52
CA THR A 217 -9.28 -12.12 -13.57
C THR A 217 -8.32 -13.29 -13.39
N LEU A 218 -7.15 -13.24 -14.02
CA LEU A 218 -6.12 -14.26 -13.96
C LEU A 218 -4.75 -13.59 -13.89
N PHE A 219 -4.08 -13.74 -12.75
CA PHE A 219 -2.69 -13.39 -12.52
C PHE A 219 -1.88 -14.70 -12.39
N ASN A 220 -0.94 -14.95 -13.30
CA ASN A 220 -0.04 -16.11 -13.31
C ASN A 220 1.18 -15.88 -14.21
N ASP A 221 1.99 -16.91 -14.44
CA ASP A 221 3.18 -16.89 -15.33
C ASP A 221 2.92 -16.44 -16.78
N SER A 222 1.66 -16.47 -17.21
CA SER A 222 1.21 -16.19 -18.57
C SER A 222 0.43 -14.88 -18.70
N SER A 223 0.15 -14.18 -17.59
CA SER A 223 -0.55 -12.90 -17.59
C SER A 223 0.38 -11.72 -17.89
N VAL A 224 -0.18 -10.52 -18.01
CA VAL A 224 0.59 -9.26 -18.08
C VAL A 224 -0.03 -8.29 -17.07
N PRO A 225 0.70 -7.88 -16.01
CA PRO A 225 2.00 -8.42 -15.60
C PRO A 225 1.89 -9.91 -15.23
N ASN A 226 3.03 -10.62 -15.25
CA ASN A 226 3.09 -12.03 -14.91
C ASN A 226 3.48 -12.22 -13.44
N SER A 227 3.32 -13.44 -12.93
CA SER A 227 3.68 -13.76 -11.55
C SER A 227 5.12 -14.22 -11.38
N ASP A 228 6.01 -14.07 -12.37
CA ASP A 228 7.41 -14.50 -12.20
C ASP A 228 8.11 -13.65 -11.12
N GLN A 229 9.12 -14.23 -10.50
CA GLN A 229 9.99 -13.50 -9.55
C GLN A 229 10.91 -12.54 -10.31
N TYR A 230 11.59 -11.64 -9.58
CA TYR A 230 12.44 -10.62 -10.20
C TYR A 230 13.64 -11.19 -10.99
N ASP A 231 14.07 -12.43 -10.68
CA ASP A 231 15.10 -13.14 -11.45
C ASP A 231 14.56 -13.88 -12.69
N SER A 232 13.28 -13.66 -13.02
CA SER A 232 12.50 -14.33 -14.06
C SER A 232 12.28 -15.82 -13.82
N SER A 233 12.52 -16.33 -12.61
CA SER A 233 12.17 -17.70 -12.25
C SER A 233 10.66 -17.81 -11.97
N PRO A 234 10.01 -18.92 -12.40
CA PRO A 234 8.60 -19.13 -12.12
C PRO A 234 8.33 -19.12 -10.62
N SER A 235 7.30 -18.38 -10.18
CA SER A 235 6.84 -18.43 -8.78
C SER A 235 5.86 -19.56 -8.49
N ASP A 236 5.27 -20.12 -9.56
CA ASP A 236 4.12 -21.03 -9.56
C ASP A 236 2.83 -20.46 -8.94
N VAL A 237 2.79 -19.15 -8.66
CA VAL A 237 1.60 -18.47 -8.14
C VAL A 237 0.55 -18.33 -9.24
N SER A 238 -0.69 -18.67 -8.92
CA SER A 238 -1.84 -18.29 -9.73
C SER A 238 -2.99 -17.81 -8.86
N ILE A 239 -3.54 -16.66 -9.23
CA ILE A 239 -4.72 -16.04 -8.62
C ILE A 239 -5.75 -15.88 -9.72
N SER A 240 -6.86 -16.61 -9.61
CA SER A 240 -7.83 -16.75 -10.68
C SER A 240 -9.27 -16.63 -10.18
N ASN A 241 -10.23 -16.70 -11.11
CA ASN A 241 -11.66 -16.68 -10.80
C ASN A 241 -12.10 -15.51 -9.90
N ILE A 242 -11.45 -14.35 -10.08
CA ILE A 242 -11.70 -13.16 -9.28
C ILE A 242 -13.15 -12.69 -9.50
N SER A 243 -13.92 -12.64 -8.42
CA SER A 243 -15.33 -12.23 -8.48
C SER A 243 -15.49 -10.74 -8.77
N PRO A 244 -16.69 -10.27 -9.17
CA PRO A 244 -16.98 -8.84 -9.22
C PRO A 244 -16.66 -8.16 -7.88
N SER A 245 -16.15 -6.92 -7.93
CA SER A 245 -15.82 -6.19 -6.71
C SER A 245 -17.05 -5.99 -5.84
N ALA A 246 -16.98 -6.46 -4.60
CA ALA A 246 -17.99 -6.29 -3.57
C ALA A 246 -17.31 -6.13 -2.20
N THR A 247 -18.10 -5.89 -1.14
CA THR A 247 -17.56 -5.86 0.24
C THR A 247 -16.76 -7.11 0.55
N VAL A 248 -17.15 -8.26 0.01
CA VAL A 248 -16.34 -9.48 -0.03
C VAL A 248 -16.12 -9.84 -1.49
N THR A 249 -14.86 -9.89 -1.91
CA THR A 249 -14.43 -10.37 -3.23
C THR A 249 -13.80 -11.74 -3.03
N THR A 250 -14.10 -12.71 -3.89
CA THR A 250 -13.47 -14.04 -3.85
C THR A 250 -12.45 -14.20 -4.97
N ALA A 251 -11.42 -15.00 -4.73
CA ALA A 251 -10.46 -15.43 -5.74
C ALA A 251 -9.93 -16.82 -5.37
N ASP A 252 -9.57 -17.60 -6.39
CA ASP A 252 -8.93 -18.89 -6.22
C ASP A 252 -7.42 -18.71 -6.22
N PHE A 253 -6.78 -19.08 -5.12
CA PHE A 253 -5.34 -19.11 -4.94
C PHE A 253 -4.83 -20.51 -5.21
N SER A 254 -3.74 -20.61 -5.96
CA SER A 254 -3.00 -21.86 -6.11
C SER A 254 -1.53 -21.56 -6.24
N THR A 255 -0.73 -22.44 -5.66
CA THR A 255 0.70 -22.56 -5.89
C THR A 255 0.98 -24.03 -6.22
N ALA A 256 2.05 -24.36 -6.94
CA ALA A 256 2.23 -25.69 -7.53
C ALA A 256 2.27 -26.88 -6.53
N ASP A 257 2.28 -26.67 -5.21
CA ASP A 257 2.43 -27.73 -4.22
C ASP A 257 1.17 -28.01 -3.37
N PHE A 258 0.16 -28.63 -3.99
CA PHE A 258 -0.80 -29.53 -3.31
C PHE A 258 -1.12 -30.79 -4.15
N GLN A 259 -0.10 -31.39 -4.79
CA GLN A 259 -0.19 -32.76 -5.33
C GLN A 259 0.67 -33.76 -4.56
#